data_AF-A0A8J7YKK8-F1
#
_entry.id   AF-A0A8J7YKK8-F1
#
_cell.length_a   1.000
_cell.length_b   1.000
_cell.length_c   1.000
_cell.angle_alpha   90.00
_cell.angle_beta   90.00
_cell.angle_gamma   90.00
#
_symmetry.space_group_name_H-M   'P 1'
#
loop_
_entity.id
_entity.type
_entity.pdbx_description
1 polymer ?
#
loop_
_entity_poly.entity_id
_entity_poly.type
_entity_poly.pdbx_seq_one_letter_code
_entity_poly.pdbx_strand_id
1 'polypeptide(L)'
;NPWNSWSYEWLIPSPPPEFNFDGTTMVKDGRLLILPPDKHEMHTGEHAGSHLSPWPFSISLGTFLTLLGLTLDVGGFGNGLLAIGLMLFLISAFGWMIDDYYDAFPVVEKDGDGGKETWPFRDMDSRRLGMWVFLTGDLFVFMTLINSTMFLDLQVSFFHLDPPSPLENFANFSIAALVLFASIFSMYAAVWGARNRKRQTLAAGLIMTIVFAVIYIGTLYSDWSSLSSAGKGFGAMATSPLLSAFYDAGMIHLAHLVAGIAILAYFAVKAMNGNFFRSAGTRSSLVAFFYFWVMIAVAGILFTGVFAMV
;
A
#
# COMPACT_ATOMS: atom_id res chain seq x y z
N ASN A 1 34.54 16.41 -12.77
CA ASN A 1 33.86 17.50 -13.51
C ASN A 1 34.57 17.84 -14.83
N PRO A 2 34.43 17.02 -15.90
CA PRO A 2 35.06 17.29 -17.20
C PRO A 2 34.45 18.50 -17.96
N TRP A 3 33.22 18.89 -17.62
CA TRP A 3 32.46 19.93 -18.33
C TRP A 3 32.39 21.27 -17.59
N ASN A 4 33.08 21.39 -16.45
CA ASN A 4 32.94 22.53 -15.54
C ASN A 4 31.47 22.89 -15.21
N SER A 5 30.62 21.86 -15.04
CA SER A 5 29.21 22.01 -14.69
C SER A 5 29.05 22.40 -13.21
N TRP A 6 27.87 22.91 -12.85
CA TRP A 6 27.56 23.53 -11.56
C TRP A 6 26.72 22.65 -10.62
N SER A 7 26.20 21.53 -11.12
CA SER A 7 25.36 20.61 -10.37
C SER A 7 26.16 19.61 -9.51
N TYR A 8 25.55 19.11 -8.44
CA TYR A 8 26.26 18.39 -7.36
C TYR A 8 26.82 17.03 -7.78
N GLU A 9 26.27 16.38 -8.80
CA GLU A 9 26.77 15.11 -9.35
C GLU A 9 28.18 15.24 -9.94
N TRP A 10 28.66 16.46 -10.22
CA TRP A 10 30.02 16.69 -10.73
C TRP A 10 31.07 16.87 -9.63
N LEU A 11 30.64 16.89 -8.36
CA LEU A 11 31.51 16.99 -7.18
C LEU A 11 32.10 15.63 -6.76
N ILE A 12 31.61 14.53 -7.33
CA ILE A 12 32.04 13.17 -7.01
C ILE A 12 32.92 12.57 -8.13
N PRO A 13 33.74 11.54 -7.82
CA PRO A 13 34.52 10.81 -8.82
C PRO A 13 33.68 10.18 -9.94
N SER A 14 34.34 9.79 -11.03
CA SER A 14 33.72 9.04 -12.13
C SER A 14 34.45 7.70 -12.31
N PRO A 15 33.80 6.55 -12.04
CA PRO A 15 32.40 6.41 -11.60
C PRO A 15 32.16 6.90 -10.15
N PRO A 16 30.91 7.24 -9.80
CA PRO A 16 30.52 7.55 -8.43
C PRO A 16 30.88 6.41 -7.46
N PRO A 17 31.42 6.71 -6.26
CA PRO A 17 31.60 5.73 -5.20
C PRO A 17 30.24 5.31 -4.62
N GLU A 18 30.20 4.17 -3.91
CA GLU A 18 28.96 3.56 -3.37
C GLU A 18 28.10 4.54 -2.56
N PHE A 19 28.72 5.39 -1.74
CA PHE A 19 28.03 6.36 -0.88
C PHE A 19 28.03 7.79 -1.44
N ASN A 20 28.43 7.98 -2.70
CA ASN A 20 28.59 9.26 -3.41
C ASN A 20 29.56 10.26 -2.74
N PHE A 21 29.23 10.77 -1.56
CA PHE A 21 29.99 11.76 -0.80
C PHE A 21 30.60 11.13 0.46
N ASP A 22 31.85 11.51 0.76
CA ASP A 22 32.56 11.08 1.98
C ASP A 22 32.27 12.06 3.13
N GLY A 23 31.11 11.89 3.78
CA GLY A 23 30.63 12.72 4.87
C GLY A 23 29.18 13.20 4.71
N THR A 24 28.69 13.96 5.69
CA THR A 24 27.29 14.39 5.72
C THR A 24 27.08 15.66 4.88
N THR A 25 26.23 15.55 3.84
CA THR A 25 25.94 16.65 2.91
C THR A 25 24.87 17.60 3.44
N MET A 26 25.18 18.89 3.50
CA MET A 26 24.26 19.97 3.88
C MET A 26 24.25 21.06 2.80
N VAL A 27 23.07 21.47 2.34
CA VAL A 27 22.94 22.60 1.42
C VAL A 27 22.65 23.87 2.20
N LYS A 28 23.58 24.83 2.20
CA LYS A 28 23.42 26.13 2.86
C LYS A 28 23.72 27.25 1.87
N ASP A 29 22.82 28.23 1.78
CA ASP A 29 22.94 29.39 0.88
C ASP A 29 23.22 28.99 -0.59
N GLY A 30 22.59 27.92 -1.07
CA GLY A 30 22.76 27.37 -2.42
C GLY A 30 24.08 26.63 -2.66
N ARG A 31 24.90 26.40 -1.63
CA ARG A 31 26.16 25.66 -1.71
C ARG A 31 26.08 24.36 -0.95
N LEU A 32 26.67 23.29 -1.52
CA LEU A 32 26.85 22.02 -0.84
C LEU A 32 28.04 22.11 0.10
N LEU A 33 27.83 21.79 1.36
CA LEU A 33 28.83 21.63 2.41
C LEU A 33 28.91 20.13 2.74
N ILE A 34 30.11 19.58 2.73
CA ILE A 34 30.36 18.20 3.17
C ILE A 34 30.97 18.30 4.56
N LEU A 35 30.19 17.93 5.57
CA LEU A 35 30.64 17.89 6.95
C LEU A 35 31.49 16.62 7.15
N PRO A 36 32.60 16.70 7.91
CA PRO A 36 33.38 15.51 8.23
C PRO A 36 32.49 14.48 8.92
N PRO A 37 32.65 13.18 8.62
CA PRO A 37 31.85 12.14 9.24
C PRO A 37 32.00 12.18 10.77
N ASP A 38 30.89 12.09 11.49
CA ASP A 38 30.94 11.98 12.94
C ASP A 38 31.71 10.71 13.34
N LYS A 39 32.36 10.68 14.52
CA LYS A 39 33.10 9.49 14.99
C LYS A 39 32.24 8.21 15.08
N HIS A 40 30.91 8.34 15.04
CA HIS A 40 29.94 7.26 14.98
C HIS A 40 29.47 6.88 13.55
N GLU A 41 29.85 7.67 12.55
CA GLU A 41 29.62 7.43 11.11
C GLU A 41 30.87 6.91 10.39
N MET A 42 31.98 6.77 11.12
CA MET A 42 33.11 6.00 10.63
C MET A 42 32.56 4.61 10.30
N HIS A 43 32.44 4.31 9.01
CA HIS A 43 32.06 3.02 8.47
C HIS A 43 33.09 1.99 8.92
N THR A 44 33.06 1.61 10.20
CA THR A 44 33.87 0.55 10.76
C THR A 44 33.39 -0.73 10.09
N GLY A 45 34.28 -1.35 9.32
CA GLY A 45 34.00 -2.54 8.51
C GLY A 45 33.58 -3.80 9.28
N GLU A 46 33.10 -3.67 10.53
CA GLU A 46 32.58 -4.77 11.35
C GLU A 46 31.06 -5.02 11.16
N HIS A 47 30.32 -4.08 10.56
CA HIS A 47 28.89 -4.23 10.24
C HIS A 47 28.54 -4.02 8.76
N ALA A 48 29.51 -4.19 7.87
CA ALA A 48 29.32 -4.16 6.41
C ALA A 48 28.56 -5.42 5.90
N GLY A 49 27.39 -5.69 6.47
CA GLY A 49 26.43 -6.60 5.85
C GLY A 49 26.03 -6.04 4.48
N SER A 50 25.96 -6.91 3.49
CA SER A 50 25.44 -6.55 2.16
C SER A 50 24.06 -5.90 2.31
N HIS A 51 23.93 -4.64 1.91
CA HIS A 51 22.66 -3.92 1.82
C HIS A 51 21.79 -4.39 0.64
N LEU A 52 22.28 -5.37 -0.14
CA LEU A 52 21.60 -5.92 -1.29
C LEU A 52 20.45 -6.83 -0.87
N SER A 53 19.27 -6.57 -1.42
CA SER A 53 18.08 -7.42 -1.28
C SER A 53 17.76 -8.07 -2.62
N PRO A 54 17.53 -9.39 -2.68
CA PRO A 54 17.10 -10.05 -3.92
C PRO A 54 15.61 -9.81 -4.23
N TRP A 55 14.83 -9.36 -3.24
CA TRP A 55 13.37 -9.28 -3.35
C TRP A 55 12.87 -8.33 -4.43
N PRO A 56 13.45 -7.13 -4.66
CA PRO A 56 12.99 -6.24 -5.73
C PRO A 56 13.05 -6.91 -7.11
N PHE A 57 14.13 -7.65 -7.39
CA PHE A 57 14.27 -8.37 -8.65
C PHE A 57 13.25 -9.51 -8.76
N SER A 58 13.13 -10.35 -7.72
CA SER A 58 12.22 -11.50 -7.73
C SER A 58 10.74 -11.07 -7.77
N ILE A 59 10.37 -9.97 -7.11
CA ILE A 59 9.03 -9.35 -7.19
C ILE A 59 8.78 -8.90 -8.63
N SER A 60 9.71 -8.14 -9.24
CA SER A 60 9.57 -7.68 -10.62
C SER A 60 9.42 -8.85 -11.59
N LEU A 61 10.19 -9.92 -11.41
CA LEU A 61 10.10 -11.12 -12.24
C LEU A 61 8.76 -11.84 -12.06
N GLY A 62 8.29 -12.00 -10.80
CA GLY A 62 6.98 -12.57 -10.51
C GLY A 62 5.83 -11.78 -11.13
N THR A 63 5.86 -10.45 -11.00
CA THR A 63 4.88 -9.55 -11.62
C THR A 63 4.92 -9.66 -13.15
N PHE A 64 6.11 -9.64 -13.77
CA PHE A 64 6.27 -9.80 -15.21
C PHE A 64 5.66 -11.13 -15.70
N LEU A 65 5.98 -12.25 -15.06
CA LEU A 65 5.45 -13.56 -15.44
C LEU A 65 3.93 -13.66 -15.25
N THR A 66 3.40 -13.01 -14.20
CA THR A 66 1.95 -12.95 -13.97
C THR A 66 1.24 -12.23 -15.11
N LEU A 67 1.73 -11.03 -15.48
CA LEU A 67 1.17 -10.24 -16.57
C LEU A 67 1.36 -10.90 -17.94
N LEU A 68 2.51 -11.54 -18.17
CA LEU A 68 2.76 -12.33 -19.36
C LEU A 68 1.80 -13.53 -19.46
N GLY A 69 1.56 -14.22 -18.34
CA GLY A 69 0.58 -15.30 -18.26
C GLY A 69 -0.83 -14.85 -18.62
N LEU A 70 -1.28 -13.71 -18.08
CA LEU A 70 -2.57 -13.10 -18.43
C LEU A 70 -2.67 -12.79 -19.93
N THR A 71 -1.59 -12.29 -20.53
CA THR A 71 -1.55 -11.94 -21.96
C THR A 71 -1.59 -13.19 -22.86
N LEU A 72 -0.92 -14.27 -22.44
CA LEU A 72 -0.82 -15.52 -23.21
C LEU A 72 -1.98 -16.48 -22.99
N ASP A 73 -2.90 -16.20 -22.07
CA ASP A 73 -4.06 -17.07 -21.79
C ASP A 73 -5.02 -17.17 -23.00
N VAL A 74 -4.96 -16.20 -23.91
CA VAL A 74 -5.60 -16.26 -25.23
C VAL A 74 -5.12 -17.46 -26.08
N GLY A 75 -3.98 -18.08 -25.73
CA GLY A 75 -3.37 -19.21 -26.45
C GLY A 75 -3.30 -20.55 -25.68
N GLY A 76 -3.95 -20.69 -24.52
CA GLY A 76 -4.06 -21.97 -23.79
C GLY A 76 -2.87 -22.39 -22.91
N PHE A 77 -1.75 -21.64 -22.94
CA PHE A 77 -0.59 -21.85 -22.06
C PHE A 77 -0.50 -20.82 -20.91
N GLY A 78 -1.37 -19.81 -20.89
CA GLY A 78 -1.30 -18.67 -19.96
C GLY A 78 -1.50 -19.05 -18.49
N ASN A 79 -2.48 -19.92 -18.20
CA ASN A 79 -2.80 -20.34 -16.82
C ASN A 79 -1.60 -20.87 -16.01
N GLY A 80 -0.74 -21.68 -16.61
CA GLY A 80 0.44 -22.22 -15.92
C GLY A 80 1.47 -21.15 -15.59
N LEU A 81 1.74 -20.27 -16.56
CA LEU A 81 2.70 -19.17 -16.40
C LEU A 81 2.20 -18.12 -15.40
N LEU A 82 0.90 -17.81 -15.45
CA LEU A 82 0.22 -16.93 -14.50
C LEU A 82 0.38 -17.45 -13.08
N ALA A 83 0.09 -18.74 -12.85
CA ALA A 83 0.20 -19.35 -11.53
C ALA A 83 1.65 -19.30 -11.00
N ILE A 84 2.63 -19.61 -11.84
CA ILE A 84 4.05 -19.53 -11.47
C ILE A 84 4.46 -18.09 -11.13
N GLY A 85 4.07 -17.13 -11.97
CA GLY A 85 4.36 -15.72 -11.73
C GLY A 85 3.75 -15.22 -10.41
N LEU A 86 2.49 -15.57 -10.15
CA LEU A 86 1.78 -15.17 -8.94
C LEU A 86 2.40 -15.81 -7.69
N MET A 87 2.75 -17.11 -7.75
CA MET A 87 3.46 -17.78 -6.65
C MET A 87 4.81 -17.12 -6.36
N LEU A 88 5.60 -16.82 -7.40
CA LEU A 88 6.90 -16.17 -7.25
C LEU A 88 6.74 -14.76 -6.63
N PHE A 89 5.77 -13.98 -7.10
CA PHE A 89 5.45 -12.67 -6.55
C PHE A 89 5.09 -12.78 -5.06
N LEU A 90 4.17 -13.67 -4.70
CA LEU A 90 3.72 -13.83 -3.31
C LEU A 90 4.87 -14.28 -2.41
N ILE A 91 5.62 -15.31 -2.80
CA ILE A 91 6.78 -15.79 -2.03
C ILE A 91 7.80 -14.67 -1.83
N SER A 92 8.06 -13.86 -2.87
CA SER A 92 9.03 -12.77 -2.79
C SER A 92 8.55 -11.62 -1.91
N ALA A 93 7.27 -11.25 -2.00
CA ALA A 93 6.66 -10.24 -1.15
C ALA A 93 6.67 -10.67 0.34
N PHE A 94 6.28 -11.92 0.62
CA PHE A 94 6.35 -12.47 1.97
C PHE A 94 7.79 -12.61 2.47
N GLY A 95 8.73 -13.02 1.61
CA GLY A 95 10.16 -13.07 1.92
C GLY A 95 10.70 -11.72 2.33
N TRP A 96 10.33 -10.66 1.62
CA TRP A 96 10.71 -9.30 1.99
C TRP A 96 10.12 -8.87 3.34
N MET A 97 8.86 -9.22 3.61
CA MET A 97 8.24 -8.96 4.92
C MET A 97 8.93 -9.73 6.06
N ILE A 98 9.42 -10.95 5.79
CA ILE A 98 10.18 -11.75 6.76
C ILE A 98 11.55 -11.10 7.04
N ASP A 99 12.24 -10.62 6.02
CA ASP A 99 13.51 -9.90 6.20
C ASP A 99 13.32 -8.62 7.03
N ASP A 100 12.24 -7.86 6.77
CA ASP A 100 11.87 -6.69 7.60
C ASP A 100 11.44 -7.09 9.02
N TYR A 101 10.86 -8.28 9.21
CA TYR A 101 10.51 -8.80 10.54
C TYR A 101 11.77 -9.06 11.39
N TYR A 102 12.82 -9.60 10.78
CA TYR A 102 14.10 -9.89 11.43
C TYR A 102 15.09 -8.73 11.41
N ASP A 103 14.66 -7.54 10.96
CA ASP A 103 15.49 -6.34 10.84
C ASP A 103 16.78 -6.63 10.04
N ALA A 104 16.69 -7.44 8.97
CA ALA A 104 17.82 -7.91 8.17
C ALA A 104 18.60 -6.78 7.49
N PHE A 105 17.95 -5.63 7.29
CA PHE A 105 18.56 -4.45 6.68
C PHE A 105 18.83 -3.37 7.74
N PRO A 106 20.07 -2.87 7.85
CA PRO A 106 20.39 -1.76 8.73
C PRO A 106 19.62 -0.52 8.28
N VAL A 107 19.15 0.28 9.24
CA VAL A 107 18.54 1.58 8.95
C VAL A 107 19.66 2.52 8.49
N VAL A 108 19.83 2.64 7.17
CA VAL A 108 20.82 3.54 6.54
C VAL A 108 20.44 5.01 6.76
N GLU A 109 19.14 5.28 6.90
CA GLU A 109 18.63 6.64 7.15
C GLU A 109 18.25 6.83 8.62
N LYS A 110 19.12 7.48 9.40
CA LYS A 110 18.68 8.07 10.67
C LYS A 110 17.75 9.24 10.37
N ASP A 111 16.47 9.04 10.62
CA ASP A 111 15.47 10.11 10.53
C ASP A 111 15.57 10.98 11.80
N GLY A 112 15.88 12.28 11.65
CA GLY A 112 15.70 13.28 12.72
C GLY A 112 16.94 13.75 13.49
N ASP A 113 18.17 13.55 12.99
CA ASP A 113 19.38 14.12 13.61
C ASP A 113 19.67 15.59 13.24
N GLY A 114 18.84 16.19 12.38
CA GLY A 114 19.04 17.58 11.93
C GLY A 114 20.24 17.79 11.02
N GLY A 115 20.94 16.71 10.62
CA GLY A 115 22.05 16.75 9.66
C GLY A 115 21.61 16.70 8.20
N LYS A 116 20.37 16.25 7.93
CA LYS A 116 19.80 16.13 6.58
C LYS A 116 19.00 17.37 6.20
N GLU A 117 19.33 17.97 5.06
CA GLU A 117 18.47 19.00 4.44
C GLU A 117 17.28 18.33 3.75
N THR A 118 16.15 18.27 4.46
CA THR A 118 14.90 17.63 4.02
C THR A 118 13.85 18.64 3.57
N TRP A 119 14.21 19.88 3.23
CA TRP A 119 13.26 20.85 2.69
C TRP A 119 12.64 20.36 1.37
N PRO A 120 11.32 20.53 1.13
CA PRO A 120 10.30 21.17 1.98
C PRO A 120 9.67 20.24 3.05
N PHE A 121 10.08 18.98 3.12
CA PHE A 121 9.50 17.91 3.93
C PHE A 121 10.26 17.64 5.25
N ARG A 122 10.56 18.70 6.02
CA ARG A 122 11.44 18.61 7.20
C ARG A 122 11.04 17.58 8.26
N ASP A 123 9.74 17.36 8.42
CA ASP A 123 9.17 16.45 9.43
C ASP A 123 8.64 15.12 8.83
N MET A 124 8.96 14.83 7.56
CA MET A 124 8.52 13.60 6.89
C MET A 124 9.72 12.74 6.54
N ASP A 125 9.74 11.54 7.09
CA ASP A 125 10.66 10.49 6.66
C ASP A 125 10.30 9.96 5.27
N SER A 126 11.29 9.37 4.59
CA SER A 126 11.19 8.83 3.24
C SER A 126 10.01 7.85 3.07
N ARG A 127 9.68 7.08 4.11
CA ARG A 127 8.58 6.09 4.06
C ARG A 127 7.22 6.76 3.99
N ARG A 128 7.00 7.80 4.80
CA ARG A 128 5.74 8.58 4.75
C ARG A 128 5.64 9.37 3.46
N LEU A 129 6.74 9.98 2.99
CA LEU A 129 6.74 10.71 1.72
C LEU A 129 6.41 9.77 0.55
N GLY A 130 7.06 8.61 0.48
CA GLY A 130 6.77 7.59 -0.52
C GLY A 130 5.32 7.12 -0.47
N MET A 131 4.76 6.94 0.72
CA MET A 131 3.34 6.61 0.89
C MET A 131 2.43 7.71 0.35
N TRP A 132 2.70 8.99 0.56
CA TRP A 132 1.87 10.07 -0.01
C TRP A 132 1.86 10.07 -1.54
N VAL A 133 3.02 9.81 -2.16
CA VAL A 133 3.11 9.68 -3.63
C VAL A 133 2.31 8.46 -4.10
N PHE A 134 2.47 7.33 -3.43
CA PHE A 134 1.72 6.10 -3.71
C PHE A 134 0.19 6.31 -3.59
N LEU A 135 -0.27 6.90 -2.48
CA LEU A 135 -1.69 7.18 -2.23
C LEU A 135 -2.28 8.17 -3.23
N THR A 136 -1.49 9.10 -3.74
CA THR A 136 -1.94 10.02 -4.79
C THR A 136 -2.28 9.24 -6.07
N GLY A 137 -1.45 8.27 -6.44
CA GLY A 137 -1.74 7.36 -7.55
C GLY A 137 -3.01 6.54 -7.34
N ASP A 138 -3.12 5.87 -6.19
CA ASP A 138 -4.29 5.07 -5.84
C ASP A 138 -5.58 5.90 -5.80
N LEU A 139 -5.52 7.14 -5.29
CA LEU A 139 -6.65 8.06 -5.27
C LEU A 139 -7.19 8.31 -6.68
N PHE A 140 -6.32 8.52 -7.66
CA PHE A 140 -6.75 8.72 -9.06
C PHE A 140 -7.38 7.46 -9.65
N VAL A 141 -6.86 6.27 -9.33
CA VAL A 141 -7.45 4.99 -9.77
C VAL A 141 -8.87 4.85 -9.22
N PHE A 142 -9.06 4.99 -7.90
CA PHE A 142 -10.39 4.87 -7.28
C PHE A 142 -11.35 5.97 -7.73
N MET A 143 -10.89 7.22 -7.84
CA MET A 143 -11.74 8.32 -8.33
C MET A 143 -12.20 8.08 -9.77
N THR A 144 -11.32 7.55 -10.64
CA THR A 144 -11.69 7.23 -12.02
C THR A 144 -12.74 6.13 -12.07
N LEU A 145 -12.56 5.04 -11.30
CA LEU A 145 -13.50 3.94 -11.25
C LEU A 145 -14.86 4.36 -10.67
N ILE A 146 -14.88 5.04 -9.53
CA ILE A 146 -16.10 5.55 -8.90
C ILE A 146 -16.82 6.53 -9.84
N ASN A 147 -16.10 7.48 -10.44
CA ASN A 147 -16.67 8.44 -11.37
C ASN A 147 -17.22 7.76 -12.63
N SER A 148 -16.54 6.72 -13.15
CA SER A 148 -17.04 5.96 -14.31
C SER A 148 -18.37 5.27 -14.00
N THR A 149 -18.51 4.67 -12.83
CA THR A 149 -19.76 4.08 -12.35
C THR A 149 -20.85 5.13 -12.23
N MET A 150 -20.58 6.24 -11.52
CA MET A 150 -21.55 7.31 -11.33
C MET A 150 -22.00 7.91 -12.66
N PHE A 151 -21.08 8.08 -13.61
CA PHE A 151 -21.41 8.56 -14.95
C PHE A 151 -22.33 7.59 -15.68
N LEU A 152 -22.02 6.29 -15.67
CA LEU A 152 -22.88 5.28 -16.31
C LEU A 152 -24.28 5.24 -15.69
N ASP A 153 -24.35 5.34 -14.36
CA ASP A 153 -25.62 5.37 -13.62
C ASP A 153 -26.49 6.58 -14.01
N LEU A 154 -25.92 7.78 -14.09
CA LEU A 154 -26.65 8.98 -14.54
C LEU A 154 -27.18 8.88 -15.98
N GLN A 155 -26.62 7.99 -16.79
CA GLN A 155 -26.99 7.82 -18.20
C GLN A 155 -27.97 6.66 -18.43
N VAL A 156 -28.31 5.85 -17.42
CA VAL A 156 -29.21 4.69 -17.60
C VAL A 156 -30.56 5.09 -18.18
N SER A 157 -31.11 6.22 -17.74
CA SER A 157 -32.36 6.77 -18.28
C SER A 157 -32.24 7.24 -19.73
N PHE A 158 -31.07 7.76 -20.12
CA PHE A 158 -30.80 8.16 -21.50
C PHE A 158 -30.69 6.95 -22.43
N PHE A 159 -30.02 5.89 -21.97
CA PHE A 159 -29.79 4.68 -22.77
C PHE A 159 -30.92 3.64 -22.69
N HIS A 160 -32.02 3.92 -21.97
CA HIS A 160 -33.12 2.97 -21.74
C HIS A 160 -32.64 1.60 -21.24
N LEU A 161 -31.55 1.59 -20.47
CA LEU A 161 -31.04 0.39 -19.85
C LEU A 161 -31.94 0.03 -18.67
N ASP A 162 -32.11 -1.27 -18.42
CA ASP A 162 -32.75 -1.70 -17.18
C ASP A 162 -32.00 -1.06 -16.02
N PRO A 163 -32.70 -0.36 -15.09
CA PRO A 163 -32.03 0.24 -13.97
C PRO A 163 -31.26 -0.85 -13.23
N PRO A 164 -30.05 -0.56 -12.74
CA PRO A 164 -29.37 -1.44 -11.79
C PRO A 164 -30.39 -1.98 -10.78
N SER A 165 -30.31 -3.27 -10.46
CA SER A 165 -31.03 -3.73 -9.29
C SER A 165 -30.50 -2.87 -8.15
N PRO A 166 -31.39 -2.19 -7.41
CA PRO A 166 -30.98 -1.62 -6.14
C PRO A 166 -30.26 -2.72 -5.39
N LEU A 167 -29.17 -2.40 -4.69
CA LEU A 167 -28.80 -3.27 -3.59
C LEU A 167 -30.03 -3.28 -2.67
N GLU A 168 -30.83 -4.35 -2.75
CA GLU A 168 -32.04 -4.57 -1.96
C GLU A 168 -31.75 -4.54 -0.45
N ASN A 169 -30.48 -4.42 -0.07
CA ASN A 169 -29.95 -4.58 1.25
C ASN A 169 -29.27 -3.32 1.78
N PHE A 170 -30.05 -2.26 1.96
CA PHE A 170 -29.63 -1.06 2.71
C PHE A 170 -29.02 -1.40 4.08
N ALA A 171 -29.43 -2.52 4.68
CA ALA A 171 -28.85 -3.02 5.92
C ALA A 171 -27.39 -3.48 5.74
N ASN A 172 -27.07 -4.23 4.68
CA ASN A 172 -25.68 -4.60 4.36
C ASN A 172 -24.80 -3.38 4.09
N PHE A 173 -25.32 -2.39 3.34
CA PHE A 173 -24.62 -1.11 3.19
C PHE A 173 -24.34 -0.43 4.54
N SER A 174 -25.34 -0.33 5.40
CA SER A 174 -25.21 0.30 6.71
C SER A 174 -24.17 -0.41 7.59
N ILE A 175 -24.19 -1.74 7.59
CA ILE A 175 -23.20 -2.57 8.30
C ILE A 175 -21.81 -2.33 7.73
N ALA A 176 -21.66 -2.39 6.41
CA ALA A 176 -20.39 -2.16 5.72
C ALA A 176 -19.80 -0.78 6.05
N ALA A 177 -20.61 0.27 5.96
CA ALA A 177 -20.20 1.64 6.27
C ALA A 177 -19.77 1.80 7.75
N LEU A 178 -20.57 1.28 8.68
CA LEU A 178 -20.27 1.32 10.11
C LEU A 178 -18.97 0.59 10.46
N VAL A 179 -18.77 -0.60 9.87
CA VAL A 179 -17.60 -1.44 10.11
C VAL A 179 -16.34 -0.81 9.53
N LEU A 180 -16.39 -0.28 8.31
CA LEU A 180 -15.27 0.46 7.71
C LEU A 180 -14.93 1.71 8.51
N PHE A 181 -15.95 2.48 8.94
CA PHE A 181 -15.76 3.64 9.79
C PHE A 181 -15.12 3.25 11.14
N ALA A 182 -15.63 2.22 11.80
CA ALA A 182 -15.06 1.68 13.05
C ALA A 182 -13.60 1.21 12.87
N SER A 183 -13.27 0.65 11.71
CA SER A 183 -11.90 0.22 11.39
C SER A 183 -10.88 1.37 11.38
N ILE A 184 -11.31 2.59 11.03
CA ILE A 184 -10.45 3.77 11.08
C ILE A 184 -10.08 4.10 12.53
N PHE A 185 -11.04 4.04 13.46
CA PHE A 185 -10.80 4.29 14.88
C PHE A 185 -9.93 3.21 15.52
N SER A 186 -10.13 1.93 15.17
CA SER A 186 -9.27 0.85 15.66
C SER A 186 -7.84 1.00 15.15
N MET A 187 -7.66 1.40 13.89
CA MET A 187 -6.34 1.66 13.34
C MET A 187 -5.68 2.90 13.97
N TYR A 188 -6.46 3.95 14.25
CA TYR A 188 -5.99 5.10 15.01
C TYR A 188 -5.55 4.69 16.44
N ALA A 189 -6.32 3.82 17.11
CA ALA A 189 -5.94 3.28 18.41
C ALA A 189 -4.61 2.51 18.35
N ALA A 190 -4.36 1.78 17.25
CA ALA A 190 -3.08 1.12 17.01
C ALA A 190 -1.92 2.13 16.93
N VAL A 191 -2.07 3.18 16.11
CA VAL A 191 -1.07 4.25 15.97
C VAL A 191 -0.84 4.97 17.30
N TRP A 192 -1.91 5.28 18.04
CA TRP A 192 -1.82 5.89 19.36
C TRP A 192 -1.09 4.98 20.36
N GLY A 193 -1.38 3.68 20.34
CA GLY A 193 -0.67 2.67 21.13
C GLY A 193 0.82 2.62 20.81
N ALA A 194 1.19 2.68 19.52
CA ALA A 194 2.57 2.73 19.07
C ALA A 194 3.31 4.01 19.50
N ARG A 195 2.63 5.16 19.50
CA ARG A 195 3.20 6.45 19.97
C ARG A 195 3.44 6.45 21.48
N ASN A 196 2.48 5.93 22.25
CA ASN A 196 2.54 5.88 23.71
C ASN A 196 3.27 4.65 24.27
N ARG A 197 3.90 3.84 23.41
CA ARG A 197 4.56 2.56 23.76
C ARG A 197 3.65 1.57 24.52
N LYS A 198 2.34 1.62 24.27
CA LYS A 198 1.33 0.73 24.85
C LYS A 198 1.08 -0.46 23.92
N ARG A 199 1.83 -1.56 24.14
CA ARG A 199 1.77 -2.78 23.31
C ARG A 199 0.36 -3.38 23.22
N GLN A 200 -0.38 -3.41 24.33
CA GLN A 200 -1.73 -3.97 24.36
C GLN A 200 -2.69 -3.17 23.46
N THR A 201 -2.66 -1.84 23.56
CA THR A 201 -3.50 -0.98 22.71
C THR A 201 -3.10 -1.07 21.24
N LEU A 202 -1.80 -1.16 20.95
CA LEU A 202 -1.29 -1.40 19.60
C LEU A 202 -1.85 -2.70 19.01
N ALA A 203 -1.66 -3.83 19.70
CA ALA A 203 -2.11 -5.13 19.23
C ALA A 203 -3.64 -5.20 19.12
N ALA A 204 -4.36 -4.68 20.12
CA ALA A 204 -5.82 -4.66 20.10
C ALA A 204 -6.37 -3.84 18.94
N GLY A 205 -5.81 -2.64 18.68
CA GLY A 205 -6.21 -1.81 17.53
C GLY A 205 -6.00 -2.52 16.20
N LEU A 206 -4.85 -3.17 16.01
CA LEU A 206 -4.55 -3.93 14.78
C LEU A 206 -5.50 -5.13 14.59
N ILE A 207 -5.71 -5.93 15.63
CA ILE A 207 -6.60 -7.09 15.59
C ILE A 207 -8.05 -6.66 15.31
N MET A 208 -8.54 -5.63 15.99
CA MET A 208 -9.88 -5.11 15.75
C MET A 208 -10.05 -4.60 14.31
N THR A 209 -9.02 -3.97 13.76
CA THR A 209 -9.03 -3.52 12.35
C THR A 209 -9.17 -4.71 11.39
N ILE A 210 -8.44 -5.80 11.65
CA ILE A 210 -8.57 -7.06 10.87
C ILE A 210 -9.98 -7.64 11.00
N VAL A 211 -10.53 -7.71 12.22
CA VAL A 211 -11.88 -8.23 12.46
C VAL A 211 -12.92 -7.43 11.68
N PHE A 212 -12.84 -6.10 11.72
CA PHE A 212 -13.73 -5.24 10.93
C PHE A 212 -13.56 -5.47 9.42
N ALA A 213 -12.34 -5.59 8.92
CA ALA A 213 -12.08 -5.89 7.52
C ALA A 213 -12.71 -7.23 7.09
N VAL A 214 -12.61 -8.28 7.92
CA VAL A 214 -13.21 -9.59 7.66
C VAL A 214 -14.74 -9.52 7.67
N ILE A 215 -15.34 -8.77 8.60
CA ILE A 215 -16.80 -8.55 8.61
C ILE A 215 -17.25 -7.85 7.32
N TYR A 216 -16.52 -6.83 6.88
CA TYR A 216 -16.82 -6.14 5.62
C TYR A 216 -16.73 -7.08 4.40
N ILE A 217 -15.70 -7.93 4.31
CA ILE A 217 -15.61 -8.96 3.27
C ILE A 217 -16.83 -9.90 3.31
N GLY A 218 -17.29 -10.26 4.50
CA GLY A 218 -18.53 -11.04 4.67
C GLY A 218 -19.77 -10.34 4.11
N THR A 219 -19.91 -9.03 4.33
CA THR A 219 -21.01 -8.25 3.76
C THR A 219 -20.95 -8.20 2.23
N LEU A 220 -19.77 -7.94 1.66
CA LEU A 220 -19.56 -7.96 0.20
C LEU A 220 -19.90 -9.33 -0.39
N TYR A 221 -19.44 -10.40 0.23
CA TYR A 221 -19.74 -11.76 -0.22
C TYR A 221 -21.25 -12.05 -0.19
N SER A 222 -21.96 -11.60 0.84
CA SER A 222 -23.42 -11.74 0.93
C SER A 222 -24.12 -11.01 -0.20
N ASP A 223 -23.72 -9.76 -0.49
CA ASP A 223 -24.33 -8.96 -1.56
C ASP A 223 -24.06 -9.60 -2.93
N TRP A 224 -22.83 -10.02 -3.19
CA TRP A 224 -22.45 -10.64 -4.46
C TRP A 224 -23.12 -12.00 -4.65
N SER A 225 -23.32 -12.76 -3.58
CA SER A 225 -24.08 -14.02 -3.63
C SER A 225 -25.54 -13.77 -4.00
N SER A 226 -26.16 -12.73 -3.43
CA SER A 226 -27.53 -12.33 -3.77
C SER A 226 -27.64 -11.92 -5.24
N LEU A 227 -26.73 -11.06 -5.72
CA LEU A 227 -26.67 -10.65 -7.13
C LEU A 227 -26.46 -11.85 -8.06
N SER A 228 -25.57 -12.78 -7.69
CA SER A 228 -25.36 -14.01 -8.45
C SER A 228 -26.62 -14.86 -8.56
N SER A 229 -27.40 -14.97 -7.48
CA SER A 229 -28.67 -15.72 -7.48
C SER A 229 -29.74 -15.06 -8.35
N ALA A 230 -29.68 -13.73 -8.49
CA ALA A 230 -30.54 -12.95 -9.38
C ALA A 230 -30.06 -12.92 -10.85
N GLY A 231 -29.04 -13.72 -11.21
CA GLY A 231 -28.48 -13.76 -12.55
C GLY A 231 -27.55 -12.58 -12.90
N LYS A 232 -27.19 -11.76 -11.92
CA LYS A 232 -26.33 -10.56 -12.04
C LYS A 232 -24.93 -10.79 -11.45
N GLY A 233 -24.48 -12.04 -11.40
CA GLY A 233 -23.16 -12.41 -10.89
C GLY A 233 -22.01 -11.98 -11.81
N PHE A 234 -20.78 -12.39 -11.48
CA PHE A 234 -19.57 -12.06 -12.26
C PHE A 234 -19.68 -12.33 -13.78
N GLY A 235 -20.34 -13.42 -14.19
CA GLY A 235 -20.53 -13.72 -15.61
C GLY A 235 -21.35 -12.68 -16.38
N ALA A 236 -22.19 -11.90 -15.68
CA ALA A 236 -22.99 -10.83 -16.25
C ALA A 236 -22.20 -9.52 -16.46
N MET A 237 -20.93 -9.43 -16.06
CA MET A 237 -20.08 -8.27 -16.37
C MET A 237 -19.99 -8.02 -17.89
N ALA A 238 -19.96 -9.09 -18.70
CA ALA A 238 -19.89 -8.98 -20.15
C ALA A 238 -21.19 -8.50 -20.81
N THR A 239 -22.31 -8.48 -20.06
CA THR A 239 -23.64 -8.15 -20.59
C THR A 239 -24.12 -6.76 -20.19
N SER A 240 -23.45 -6.10 -19.24
CA SER A 240 -23.82 -4.76 -18.78
C SER A 240 -22.59 -3.93 -18.42
N PRO A 241 -22.40 -2.74 -19.05
CA PRO A 241 -21.32 -1.81 -18.68
C PRO A 241 -21.34 -1.41 -17.21
N LEU A 242 -22.54 -1.30 -16.62
CA LEU A 242 -22.70 -0.93 -15.22
C LEU A 242 -22.28 -2.07 -14.28
N LEU A 243 -22.62 -3.32 -14.61
CA LEU A 243 -22.14 -4.48 -13.84
C LEU A 243 -20.62 -4.64 -13.98
N SER A 244 -20.05 -4.37 -15.16
CA SER A 244 -18.59 -4.32 -15.33
C SER A 244 -17.97 -3.31 -14.36
N ALA A 245 -18.42 -2.06 -14.40
CA ALA A 245 -17.89 -1.00 -13.54
C ALA A 245 -18.06 -1.30 -12.03
N PHE A 246 -19.18 -1.91 -11.63
CA PHE A 246 -19.41 -2.39 -10.26
C PHE A 246 -18.37 -3.42 -9.83
N TYR A 247 -18.21 -4.50 -10.60
CA TYR A 247 -17.30 -5.57 -10.24
C TYR A 247 -15.83 -5.16 -10.39
N ASP A 248 -15.47 -4.32 -11.35
CA ASP A 248 -14.11 -3.80 -11.50
C ASP A 248 -13.68 -2.98 -10.26
N ALA A 249 -14.52 -2.03 -9.85
CA ALA A 249 -14.27 -1.23 -8.65
C ALA A 249 -14.28 -2.09 -7.37
N GLY A 250 -15.24 -3.01 -7.25
CA GLY A 250 -15.35 -3.90 -6.10
C GLY A 250 -14.17 -4.88 -5.97
N MET A 251 -13.70 -5.45 -7.08
CA MET A 251 -12.57 -6.37 -7.11
C MET A 251 -11.25 -5.68 -6.79
N ILE A 252 -11.02 -4.48 -7.35
CA ILE A 252 -9.84 -3.70 -7.01
C ILE A 252 -9.87 -3.30 -5.53
N HIS A 253 -11.01 -2.85 -5.00
CA HIS A 253 -11.15 -2.55 -3.57
C HIS A 253 -10.88 -3.78 -2.69
N LEU A 254 -11.46 -4.93 -3.04
CA LEU A 254 -11.23 -6.20 -2.34
C LEU A 254 -9.75 -6.61 -2.37
N ALA A 255 -9.07 -6.44 -3.50
CA ALA A 255 -7.64 -6.72 -3.62
C ALA A 255 -6.80 -5.84 -2.68
N HIS A 256 -7.10 -4.54 -2.59
CA HIS A 256 -6.45 -3.62 -1.65
C HIS A 256 -6.73 -4.03 -0.20
N LEU A 257 -7.96 -4.43 0.11
CA LEU A 257 -8.33 -4.86 1.45
C LEU A 257 -7.62 -6.15 1.87
N VAL A 258 -7.52 -7.14 0.98
CA VAL A 258 -6.79 -8.40 1.24
C VAL A 258 -5.31 -8.14 1.44
N ALA A 259 -4.68 -7.33 0.59
CA ALA A 259 -3.29 -6.91 0.77
C ALA A 259 -3.09 -6.14 2.09
N GLY A 260 -4.03 -5.25 2.42
CA GLY A 260 -4.04 -4.51 3.68
C GLY A 260 -4.15 -5.42 4.90
N ILE A 261 -4.99 -6.45 4.86
CA ILE A 261 -5.11 -7.45 5.94
C ILE A 261 -3.77 -8.21 6.13
N ALA A 262 -3.08 -8.58 5.04
CA ALA A 262 -1.78 -9.24 5.14
C ALA A 262 -0.74 -8.36 5.85
N ILE A 263 -0.70 -7.07 5.53
CA ILE A 263 0.20 -6.09 6.18
C ILE A 263 -0.22 -5.84 7.65
N LEU A 264 -1.52 -5.76 7.93
CA LEU A 264 -2.04 -5.66 9.30
C LEU A 264 -1.65 -6.89 10.13
N ALA A 265 -1.77 -8.08 9.58
CA ALA A 265 -1.38 -9.32 10.25
C ALA A 265 0.12 -9.32 10.56
N TYR A 266 0.95 -8.86 9.63
CA TYR A 266 2.38 -8.64 9.86
C TYR A 266 2.65 -7.70 11.04
N PHE A 267 2.05 -6.50 11.06
CA PHE A 267 2.21 -5.57 12.18
C PHE A 267 1.67 -6.16 13.49
N ALA A 268 0.55 -6.88 13.44
CA ALA A 268 -0.05 -7.51 14.61
C ALA A 268 0.88 -8.56 15.20
N VAL A 269 1.45 -9.45 14.38
CA VAL A 269 2.45 -10.44 14.80
C VAL A 269 3.70 -9.75 15.38
N LYS A 270 4.23 -8.72 14.70
CA LYS A 270 5.40 -7.95 15.19
C LYS A 270 5.11 -7.25 16.52
N ALA A 271 3.90 -6.73 16.73
CA ALA A 271 3.45 -6.12 17.98
C ALA A 271 3.24 -7.16 19.09
N MET A 272 2.60 -8.29 18.77
CA MET A 272 2.35 -9.40 19.70
C MET A 272 3.62 -10.14 20.09
N ASN A 273 4.70 -10.08 19.32
CA ASN A 273 6.00 -10.65 19.70
C ASN A 273 6.93 -9.65 20.41
N GLY A 274 6.51 -8.39 20.53
CA GLY A 274 7.30 -7.33 21.17
C GLY A 274 8.45 -6.78 20.31
N ASN A 275 8.62 -7.28 19.08
CA ASN A 275 9.64 -6.83 18.15
C ASN A 275 9.31 -5.45 17.54
N PHE A 276 8.06 -5.00 17.61
CA PHE A 276 7.60 -3.74 17.02
C PHE A 276 8.39 -2.52 17.48
N PHE A 277 8.82 -2.47 18.74
CA PHE A 277 9.53 -1.32 19.30
C PHE A 277 11.05 -1.37 19.13
N ARG A 278 11.59 -2.42 18.49
CA ARG A 278 13.04 -2.57 18.28
C ARG A 278 13.56 -1.65 17.17
N SER A 279 12.80 -1.52 16.09
CA SER A 279 13.18 -0.73 14.93
C SER A 279 12.46 0.62 14.92
N ALA A 280 13.22 1.72 14.89
CA ALA A 280 12.70 3.08 14.86
C ALA A 280 11.79 3.32 13.62
N GLY A 281 12.13 2.73 12.48
CA GLY A 281 11.38 2.87 11.23
C GLY A 281 10.02 2.17 11.23
N THR A 282 9.84 1.12 12.05
CA THR A 282 8.58 0.34 12.08
C THR A 282 7.40 1.19 12.51
N ARG A 283 7.59 2.13 13.45
CA ARG A 283 6.53 3.08 13.85
C ARG A 283 6.14 3.98 12.68
N SER A 284 7.11 4.42 11.88
CA SER A 284 6.83 5.28 10.75
C SER A 284 6.07 4.54 9.64
N SER A 285 6.48 3.29 9.35
CA SER A 285 5.75 2.40 8.44
C SER A 285 4.30 2.18 8.89
N LEU A 286 4.05 2.02 10.20
CA LEU A 286 2.68 1.90 10.71
C LEU A 286 1.85 3.17 10.47
N VAL A 287 2.44 4.36 10.66
CA VAL A 287 1.76 5.65 10.40
C VAL A 287 1.47 5.82 8.91
N ALA A 288 2.44 5.49 8.05
CA ALA A 288 2.23 5.49 6.60
C ALA A 288 1.08 4.54 6.22
N PHE A 289 1.10 3.32 6.75
CA PHE A 289 0.05 2.34 6.50
C PHE A 289 -1.33 2.76 7.05
N PHE A 290 -1.39 3.53 8.15
CA PHE A 290 -2.65 4.11 8.61
C PHE A 290 -3.28 5.03 7.55
N TYR A 291 -2.50 5.87 6.86
CA TYR A 291 -3.03 6.72 5.78
C TYR A 291 -3.62 5.88 4.64
N PHE A 292 -2.93 4.80 4.26
CA PHE A 292 -3.42 3.83 3.29
C PHE A 292 -4.71 3.15 3.74
N TRP A 293 -4.79 2.71 5.00
CA TRP A 293 -6.00 2.09 5.53
C TRP A 293 -7.21 3.03 5.52
N VAL A 294 -7.00 4.30 5.89
CA VAL A 294 -8.04 5.33 5.82
C VAL A 294 -8.55 5.48 4.38
N MET A 295 -7.64 5.52 3.40
CA MET A 295 -8.03 5.58 1.99
C MET A 295 -8.85 4.35 1.57
N ILE A 296 -8.43 3.13 1.91
CA ILE A 296 -9.19 1.90 1.62
C ILE A 296 -10.59 1.98 2.24
N ALA A 297 -10.69 2.39 3.51
CA ALA A 297 -11.97 2.48 4.21
C ALA A 297 -12.89 3.53 3.57
N VAL A 298 -12.38 4.72 3.25
CA VAL A 298 -13.17 5.76 2.59
C VAL A 298 -13.58 5.35 1.18
N ALA A 299 -12.67 4.78 0.39
CA ALA A 299 -12.98 4.27 -0.95
C ALA A 299 -14.07 3.19 -0.88
N GLY A 300 -14.00 2.30 0.10
CA GLY A 300 -15.01 1.26 0.34
C GLY A 300 -16.38 1.84 0.70
N ILE A 301 -16.44 2.83 1.59
CA ILE A 301 -17.68 3.52 1.97
C ILE A 301 -18.30 4.23 0.76
N LEU A 302 -17.48 4.94 -0.03
CA LEU A 302 -17.97 5.64 -1.23
C LEU A 302 -18.46 4.66 -2.29
N PHE A 303 -17.69 3.60 -2.54
CA PHE A 303 -18.08 2.54 -3.47
C PHE A 303 -19.41 1.90 -3.05
N THR A 304 -19.51 1.36 -1.84
CA THR A 304 -20.77 0.74 -1.39
C THR A 304 -21.92 1.73 -1.32
N GLY A 305 -21.64 3.00 -1.00
CA GLY A 305 -22.64 4.07 -0.99
C GLY A 305 -23.21 4.39 -2.36
N VAL A 306 -22.37 4.48 -3.40
CA VAL A 306 -22.83 4.70 -4.78
C VAL A 306 -23.81 3.62 -5.22
N PHE A 307 -23.61 2.37 -4.82
CA PHE A 307 -24.50 1.27 -5.19
C PHE A 307 -25.70 1.07 -4.24
N ALA A 308 -25.69 1.72 -3.07
CA ALA A 308 -26.80 1.69 -2.12
C ALA A 308 -27.81 2.83 -2.32
N MET A 309 -27.43 3.90 -3.04
CA MET A 309 -28.28 5.06 -3.35
C MET A 309 -29.04 4.91 -4.68
N VAL A 310 -28.97 3.74 -5.28
CA VAL A 310 -29.56 3.36 -6.56
C VAL A 310 -30.57 2.24 -6.31
#